data_AF-A0A1G1ZTD3-F1
#
_entry.id   AF-A0A1G1ZTD3-F1
#
_cell.length_a   1.000
_cell.length_b   1.000
_cell.length_c   1.000
_cell.angle_alpha   90.00
_cell.angle_beta   90.00
_cell.angle_gamma   90.00
#
_symmetry.space_group_name_H-M   'P 1'
#
loop_
_entity.id
_entity.type
_entity.pdbx_description
1 polymer ?
#
loop_
_entity_poly.entity_id
_entity_poly.type
_entity_poly.pdbx_seq_one_letter_code
_entity_poly.pdbx_strand_id
1 'polypeptide(L)'
;MLKKIKTLGNFLEKIFNQIPFLGGNDSQRLIESFSRNSSMALDLKLRFHTLLKSLVRVQKNPFGMIIVLGWRDQWSDRHTSVPDSDQNIFSELPLNIAHKSDGEILDILKRTVDFDGAILADSQGCILASGIYLENMKPKEAAKEMGLRPGKDLSETFGFKRKVHARHLTAIAASYRLENTVVYVVSEEDGSLRAFENGRIIVSTVYGE
;
A
#
# COMPACT_ATOMS: atom_id res chain seq x y z
N MET A 1 -23.68 -16.91 15.48
CA MET A 1 -23.06 -17.13 14.15
C MET A 1 -23.75 -16.32 13.05
N LEU A 2 -25.09 -16.36 12.94
CA LEU A 2 -25.89 -15.62 11.94
C LEU A 2 -25.75 -14.08 11.95
N LYS A 3 -25.48 -13.45 13.10
CA LYS A 3 -25.28 -11.97 13.17
C LYS A 3 -24.00 -11.49 12.47
N LYS A 4 -22.87 -12.21 12.58
CA LYS A 4 -21.59 -11.84 11.94
C LYS A 4 -21.67 -11.89 10.41
N ILE A 5 -22.44 -12.83 9.86
CA ILE A 5 -22.61 -13.02 8.42
C ILE A 5 -23.42 -11.86 7.81
N LYS A 6 -24.46 -11.38 8.49
CA LYS A 6 -25.23 -10.19 8.07
C LYS A 6 -24.41 -8.91 8.11
N THR A 7 -23.54 -8.74 9.11
CA THR A 7 -22.68 -7.55 9.20
C THR A 7 -21.62 -7.51 8.10
N LEU A 8 -21.03 -8.66 7.78
CA LEU A 8 -20.08 -8.78 6.66
C LEU A 8 -20.78 -8.56 5.31
N GLY A 9 -21.99 -9.10 5.12
CA GLY A 9 -22.80 -8.88 3.91
C GLY A 9 -23.13 -7.40 3.68
N ASN A 10 -23.62 -6.70 4.71
CA ASN A 10 -23.93 -5.28 4.61
C ASN A 10 -22.68 -4.40 4.41
N PHE A 11 -21.54 -4.81 4.98
CA PHE A 11 -20.27 -4.12 4.81
C PHE A 11 -19.71 -4.30 3.40
N LEU A 12 -19.74 -5.53 2.89
CA LEU A 12 -19.37 -5.84 1.52
C LEU A 12 -20.28 -5.11 0.54
N GLU A 13 -21.60 -5.12 0.70
CA GLU A 13 -22.53 -4.33 -0.14
C GLU A 13 -22.19 -2.83 -0.12
N LYS A 14 -21.80 -2.27 1.03
CA LYS A 14 -21.39 -0.87 1.14
C LYS A 14 -20.08 -0.61 0.40
N ILE A 15 -19.10 -1.53 0.47
CA ILE A 15 -17.87 -1.50 -0.34
C ILE A 15 -18.19 -1.64 -1.83
N PHE A 16 -19.01 -2.62 -2.22
CA PHE A 16 -19.42 -2.86 -3.61
C PHE A 16 -20.12 -1.63 -4.20
N ASN A 17 -20.96 -0.93 -3.42
CA ASN A 17 -21.61 0.30 -3.83
C ASN A 17 -20.67 1.52 -3.82
N GLN A 18 -19.56 1.48 -3.08
CA GLN A 18 -18.51 2.52 -3.03
C GLN A 18 -17.33 2.26 -3.96
N ILE A 19 -17.27 1.08 -4.61
CA ILE A 19 -16.32 0.75 -5.67
C ILE A 19 -17.14 0.56 -6.97
N PRO A 20 -17.54 1.65 -7.66
CA PRO A 20 -18.47 1.56 -8.79
C PRO A 20 -17.88 0.89 -10.06
N PHE A 21 -16.67 0.33 -9.97
CA PHE A 21 -15.83 0.04 -11.14
C PHE A 21 -15.07 -1.29 -11.08
N LEU A 22 -15.39 -2.17 -10.15
CA LEU A 22 -14.96 -3.56 -10.21
C LEU A 22 -16.20 -4.39 -10.56
N GLY A 23 -16.17 -5.09 -11.69
CA GLY A 23 -17.18 -6.11 -11.97
C GLY A 23 -17.22 -7.12 -10.83
N GLY A 24 -18.36 -7.79 -10.61
CA GLY A 24 -18.56 -8.66 -9.44
C GLY A 24 -17.40 -9.64 -9.17
N ASN A 25 -16.79 -10.18 -10.24
CA ASN A 25 -15.65 -11.10 -10.15
C ASN A 25 -14.33 -10.44 -9.70
N ASP A 26 -14.06 -9.19 -10.09
CA ASP A 26 -12.80 -8.52 -9.74
C ASP A 26 -12.78 -8.06 -8.28
N SER A 27 -13.93 -7.58 -7.77
CA SER A 27 -14.10 -7.25 -6.36
C SER A 27 -13.91 -8.49 -5.48
N GLN A 28 -14.49 -9.62 -5.89
CA GLN A 28 -14.37 -10.86 -5.13
C GLN A 28 -12.91 -11.35 -5.07
N ARG A 29 -12.20 -11.32 -6.20
CA ARG A 29 -10.76 -11.63 -6.23
C ARG A 29 -9.93 -10.71 -5.34
N LEU A 30 -10.22 -9.41 -5.35
CA LEU A 30 -9.54 -8.44 -4.49
C LEU A 30 -9.76 -8.76 -3.00
N ILE A 31 -11.00 -9.03 -2.61
CA ILE A 31 -11.36 -9.43 -1.25
C ILE A 31 -10.63 -10.71 -0.86
N GLU A 32 -10.62 -11.73 -1.72
CA GLU A 32 -9.92 -12.99 -1.47
C GLU A 32 -8.41 -12.77 -1.30
N SER A 33 -7.79 -11.97 -2.16
CA SER A 33 -6.36 -11.63 -2.06
C SER A 33 -6.01 -10.96 -0.73
N PHE A 34 -6.79 -9.96 -0.31
CA PHE A 34 -6.54 -9.27 0.98
C PHE A 34 -6.92 -10.12 2.20
N SER A 35 -7.88 -11.04 2.07
CA SER A 35 -8.35 -11.89 3.19
C SER A 35 -7.39 -13.03 3.52
N ARG A 36 -6.56 -13.47 2.55
CA ARG A 36 -5.60 -14.56 2.75
C ARG A 36 -4.48 -14.21 3.72
N ASN A 37 -4.24 -12.93 3.97
CA ASN A 37 -3.18 -12.46 4.85
C ASN A 37 -3.77 -11.60 5.98
N SER A 38 -3.49 -11.94 7.23
CA SER A 38 -4.20 -11.42 8.41
C SER A 38 -3.51 -10.24 9.11
N SER A 39 -2.48 -9.64 8.49
CA SER A 39 -1.67 -8.59 9.10
C SER A 39 -2.48 -7.35 9.50
N MET A 40 -3.46 -6.96 8.68
CA MET A 40 -4.29 -5.74 8.84
C MET A 40 -5.77 -6.02 8.61
N ALA A 41 -6.62 -5.13 9.14
CA ALA A 41 -8.06 -5.20 8.96
C ALA A 41 -8.44 -5.08 7.48
N LEU A 42 -9.27 -6.00 6.99
CA LEU A 42 -9.62 -6.12 5.57
C LEU A 42 -10.26 -4.85 5.01
N ASP A 43 -11.13 -4.21 5.80
CA ASP A 43 -11.78 -2.94 5.48
C ASP A 43 -10.75 -1.84 5.22
N LEU A 44 -9.72 -1.78 6.06
CA LEU A 44 -8.66 -0.79 5.93
C LEU A 44 -7.82 -1.02 4.68
N LYS A 45 -7.45 -2.29 4.40
CA LYS A 45 -6.72 -2.66 3.19
C LYS A 45 -7.47 -2.29 1.91
N LEU A 46 -8.76 -2.62 1.87
CA LEU A 46 -9.63 -2.30 0.74
C LEU A 46 -9.80 -0.80 0.57
N ARG A 47 -9.92 -0.07 1.69
CA ARG A 47 -10.10 1.38 1.65
C ARG A 47 -8.87 2.11 1.10
N PHE A 48 -7.67 1.79 1.59
CA PHE A 48 -6.43 2.34 1.01
C PHE A 48 -6.30 2.01 -0.48
N HIS A 49 -6.59 0.76 -0.87
CA HIS A 49 -6.56 0.36 -2.27
C HIS A 49 -7.51 1.20 -3.14
N THR A 50 -8.76 1.39 -2.69
CA THR A 50 -9.77 2.18 -3.41
C THR A 50 -9.41 3.66 -3.48
N LEU A 51 -8.88 4.24 -2.39
CA LEU A 51 -8.40 5.62 -2.37
C LEU A 51 -7.26 5.81 -3.37
N LEU A 52 -6.26 4.93 -3.36
CA LEU A 52 -5.13 5.01 -4.30
C LEU A 52 -5.57 4.83 -5.76
N LYS A 53 -6.48 3.88 -6.03
CA LYS A 53 -7.05 3.70 -7.37
C LYS A 53 -7.82 4.94 -7.83
N SER A 54 -8.56 5.57 -6.93
CA SER A 54 -9.26 6.82 -7.19
C SER A 54 -8.26 7.96 -7.45
N LEU A 55 -7.20 8.05 -6.67
CA LEU A 55 -6.13 9.04 -6.83
C LEU A 55 -5.46 8.93 -8.21
N VAL A 56 -5.06 7.72 -8.61
CA VAL A 56 -4.51 7.44 -9.96
C VAL A 56 -5.44 7.90 -11.07
N ARG A 57 -6.75 7.72 -10.90
CA ARG A 57 -7.75 8.11 -11.91
C ARG A 57 -7.95 9.62 -12.02
N VAL A 58 -7.94 10.34 -10.90
CA VAL A 58 -8.22 11.79 -10.88
C VAL A 58 -6.98 12.63 -11.13
N GLN A 59 -5.80 12.09 -10.85
CA GLN A 59 -4.54 12.78 -11.08
C GLN A 59 -4.19 12.75 -12.58
N LYS A 60 -3.91 13.92 -13.15
CA LYS A 60 -3.62 14.06 -14.58
C LYS A 60 -2.18 13.71 -14.93
N ASN A 61 -1.24 14.04 -14.04
CA ASN A 61 0.18 13.80 -14.25
C ASN A 61 0.56 12.45 -13.64
N PRO A 62 1.47 11.69 -14.27
CA PRO A 62 2.03 10.50 -13.66
C PRO A 62 2.72 10.85 -12.34
N PHE A 63 2.63 9.95 -11.36
CA PHE A 63 3.24 10.12 -10.05
C PHE A 63 3.56 8.76 -9.45
N GLY A 64 4.58 8.72 -8.61
CA GLY A 64 4.93 7.54 -7.83
C GLY A 64 4.55 7.74 -6.38
N MET A 65 4.09 6.69 -5.71
CA MET A 65 3.75 6.76 -4.29
C MET A 65 4.06 5.43 -3.59
N ILE A 66 4.60 5.49 -2.38
CA ILE A 66 4.69 4.36 -1.47
C ILE A 66 3.85 4.67 -0.22
N ILE A 67 2.98 3.76 0.19
CA ILE A 67 2.30 3.82 1.50
C ILE A 67 2.64 2.56 2.29
N VAL A 68 3.19 2.72 3.49
CA VAL A 68 3.39 1.63 4.46
C VAL A 68 2.26 1.68 5.48
N LEU A 69 1.31 0.74 5.36
CA LEU A 69 0.21 0.57 6.31
C LEU A 69 0.58 -0.44 7.40
N GLY A 70 0.34 -0.10 8.66
CA GLY A 70 0.72 -0.91 9.83
C GLY A 70 2.05 -0.47 10.45
N TRP A 71 2.50 0.77 10.19
CA TRP A 71 3.68 1.37 10.78
C TRP A 71 3.67 1.30 12.31
N ARG A 72 4.86 1.11 12.90
CA ARG A 72 5.10 1.08 14.35
C ARG A 72 6.33 1.91 14.68
N ASP A 73 6.24 2.77 15.68
CA ASP A 73 7.33 3.67 16.10
C ASP A 73 8.64 2.96 16.45
N GLN A 74 8.58 1.70 16.89
CA GLN A 74 9.77 0.90 17.17
C GLN A 74 10.71 0.71 15.95
N TRP A 75 10.23 0.99 14.73
CA TRP A 75 11.02 0.88 13.51
C TRP A 75 11.74 2.19 13.14
N SER A 76 11.37 3.32 13.74
CA SER A 76 11.83 4.64 13.32
C SER A 76 13.36 4.76 13.30
N ASP A 77 14.03 4.37 14.39
CA ASP A 77 15.48 4.53 14.55
C ASP A 77 16.33 3.72 13.55
N ARG A 78 15.76 2.69 12.92
CA ARG A 78 16.49 1.75 12.06
C ARG A 78 16.07 1.77 10.59
N HIS A 79 14.87 2.27 10.33
CA HIS A 79 14.22 2.09 9.03
C HIS A 79 13.70 3.38 8.42
N THR A 80 13.86 4.53 9.07
CA THR A 80 13.38 5.79 8.51
C THR A 80 14.31 6.96 8.78
N SER A 81 14.39 7.84 7.80
CA SER A 81 14.89 9.21 7.94
C SER A 81 13.89 10.20 7.34
N VAL A 82 13.90 11.43 7.84
CA VAL A 82 13.15 12.56 7.28
C VAL A 82 14.15 13.44 6.53
N PRO A 83 14.38 13.21 5.22
CA PRO A 83 15.36 13.98 4.46
C PRO A 83 14.92 15.43 4.24
N ASP A 84 13.61 15.64 4.08
CA ASP A 84 12.99 16.95 3.86
C ASP A 84 11.78 17.07 4.79
N SER A 85 11.89 17.92 5.80
CA SER A 85 10.82 18.15 6.77
C SER A 85 9.58 18.78 6.16
N ASP A 86 9.73 19.54 5.06
CA ASP A 86 8.63 20.26 4.42
C ASP A 86 7.67 19.28 3.71
N GLN A 87 8.16 18.09 3.38
CA GLN A 87 7.37 17.00 2.82
C GLN A 87 6.69 16.13 3.89
N ASN A 88 6.88 16.43 5.17
CA ASN A 88 6.23 15.70 6.27
C ASN A 88 5.04 16.47 6.85
N ILE A 89 3.97 16.58 6.05
CA ILE A 89 2.78 17.37 6.39
C ILE A 89 1.87 16.75 7.46
N PHE A 90 2.17 15.53 7.92
CA PHE A 90 1.37 14.81 8.93
C PHE A 90 2.01 14.78 10.33
N SER A 91 3.25 15.25 10.46
CA SER A 91 4.00 15.25 11.72
C SER A 91 3.28 15.99 12.85
N GLU A 92 2.63 17.12 12.55
CA GLU A 92 1.89 17.91 13.53
C GLU A 92 0.40 17.56 13.58
N LEU A 93 -0.16 17.04 12.48
CA LEU A 93 -1.58 16.73 12.37
C LEU A 93 -1.80 15.38 11.67
N PRO A 94 -1.71 14.27 12.44
CA PRO A 94 -1.98 12.95 11.90
C PRO A 94 -3.38 12.85 11.30
N LEU A 95 -3.50 12.14 10.18
CA LEU A 95 -4.75 11.96 9.46
C LEU A 95 -5.35 10.58 9.74
N ASN A 96 -6.36 10.51 10.61
CA ASN A 96 -7.10 9.26 10.76
C ASN A 96 -8.14 9.10 9.64
N ILE A 97 -7.88 8.18 8.70
CA ILE A 97 -8.77 7.98 7.57
C ILE A 97 -10.13 7.41 8.00
N ALA A 98 -10.21 6.65 9.10
CA ALA A 98 -11.45 6.07 9.61
C ALA A 98 -12.53 7.13 9.92
N HIS A 99 -12.12 8.37 10.20
CA HIS A 99 -13.01 9.46 10.62
C HIS A 99 -13.26 10.51 9.55
N LYS A 100 -12.75 10.33 8.33
CA LYS A 100 -12.89 11.28 7.23
C LYS A 100 -13.60 10.69 6.03
N SER A 101 -14.23 11.55 5.24
CA SER A 101 -14.78 11.13 3.96
C SER A 101 -13.66 10.83 2.96
N ASP A 102 -13.93 9.96 1.99
CA ASP A 102 -12.95 9.60 0.96
C ASP A 102 -12.54 10.82 0.11
N GLY A 103 -13.44 11.78 -0.10
CA GLY A 103 -13.14 13.04 -0.79
C GLY A 103 -12.09 13.87 -0.07
N GLU A 104 -12.25 14.07 1.25
CA GLU A 104 -11.25 14.79 2.06
C GLU A 104 -9.89 14.09 2.05
N ILE A 105 -9.88 12.76 2.17
CA ILE A 105 -8.63 11.99 2.18
C ILE A 105 -7.94 12.09 0.81
N LEU A 106 -8.70 11.99 -0.29
CA LEU A 106 -8.17 12.15 -1.64
C LEU A 106 -7.55 13.54 -1.85
N ASP A 107 -8.22 14.60 -1.40
CA ASP A 107 -7.71 15.96 -1.53
C ASP A 107 -6.42 16.18 -0.73
N ILE A 108 -6.27 15.51 0.40
CA ILE A 108 -5.03 15.53 1.18
C ILE A 108 -3.93 14.72 0.49
N LEU A 109 -4.22 13.49 0.03
CA LEU A 109 -3.23 12.65 -0.67
C LEU A 109 -2.76 13.27 -2.00
N LYS A 110 -3.60 14.06 -2.68
CA LYS A 110 -3.18 14.83 -3.86
C LYS A 110 -2.03 15.78 -3.57
N ARG A 111 -1.93 16.30 -2.34
CA ARG A 111 -0.85 17.23 -1.95
C ARG A 111 0.49 16.54 -1.75
N THR A 112 0.52 15.21 -1.73
CA THR A 112 1.73 14.41 -1.51
C THR A 112 2.18 13.65 -2.77
N VAL A 113 1.55 13.88 -3.92
CA VAL A 113 1.88 13.16 -5.17
C VAL A 113 3.25 13.54 -5.73
N ASP A 114 3.70 14.75 -5.44
CA ASP A 114 5.00 15.27 -5.85
C ASP A 114 6.07 15.10 -4.74
N PHE A 115 5.73 14.39 -3.65
CA PHE A 115 6.68 14.14 -2.57
C PHE A 115 7.56 12.93 -2.89
N ASP A 116 8.84 13.07 -2.58
CA ASP A 116 9.81 12.00 -2.63
C ASP A 116 9.80 11.23 -1.31
N GLY A 117 9.50 9.93 -1.38
CA GLY A 117 9.54 9.04 -0.23
C GLY A 117 8.23 8.30 0.03
N ALA A 118 8.09 7.81 1.25
CA ALA A 118 6.96 7.01 1.69
C ALA A 118 6.03 7.81 2.60
N ILE A 119 4.76 7.43 2.56
CA ILE A 119 3.75 7.78 3.56
C ILE A 119 3.65 6.64 4.56
N LEU A 120 3.66 6.97 5.85
CA LEU A 120 3.54 6.00 6.94
C LEU A 120 2.14 6.09 7.54
N ALA A 121 1.46 4.96 7.67
CA ALA A 121 0.19 4.86 8.35
C ALA A 121 0.19 3.72 9.37
N ASP A 122 -0.37 3.93 10.54
CA ASP A 122 -0.46 2.91 11.59
C ASP A 122 -1.51 1.82 11.29
N SER A 123 -1.64 0.87 12.21
CA SER A 123 -2.61 -0.23 12.11
C SER A 123 -4.08 0.18 12.16
N GLN A 124 -4.38 1.40 12.60
CA GLN A 124 -5.73 1.95 12.74
C GLN A 124 -6.10 2.86 11.55
N GLY A 125 -5.18 3.05 10.60
CA GLY A 125 -5.38 3.92 9.45
C GLY A 125 -5.09 5.40 9.75
N CYS A 126 -4.34 5.69 10.80
CA CYS A 126 -3.81 7.02 11.04
C CYS A 126 -2.55 7.23 10.20
N ILE A 127 -2.59 8.16 9.25
CA ILE A 127 -1.38 8.60 8.53
C ILE A 127 -0.58 9.49 9.47
N LEU A 128 0.65 9.05 9.74
CA LEU A 128 1.54 9.65 10.74
C LEU A 128 2.61 10.54 10.11
N ALA A 129 3.04 10.21 8.88
CA ALA A 129 4.12 10.91 8.24
C ALA A 129 4.09 10.78 6.71
N SER A 130 4.75 11.72 6.02
CA SER A 130 5.01 11.70 4.59
C SER A 130 6.43 12.17 4.28
N GLY A 131 6.90 11.98 3.04
CA GLY A 131 8.26 12.35 2.66
C GLY A 131 9.34 11.49 3.33
N ILE A 132 8.98 10.28 3.79
CA ILE A 132 9.88 9.45 4.60
C ILE A 132 10.81 8.62 3.71
N TYR A 133 12.11 8.67 3.98
CA TYR A 133 13.08 7.79 3.36
C TYR A 133 13.13 6.45 4.10
N LEU A 134 12.81 5.35 3.42
CA LEU A 134 12.88 4.00 3.99
C LEU A 134 14.30 3.43 3.94
N GLU A 135 14.91 3.28 5.10
CA GLU A 135 16.29 2.83 5.26
C GLU A 135 16.41 1.33 5.48
N ASN A 136 17.54 0.76 5.08
CA ASN A 136 17.90 -0.63 5.39
C ASN A 136 16.91 -1.69 4.88
N MET A 137 16.13 -1.38 3.84
CA MET A 137 15.21 -2.37 3.22
C MET A 137 15.96 -3.49 2.51
N LYS A 138 17.13 -3.17 1.93
CA LYS A 138 18.09 -4.09 1.31
C LYS A 138 17.42 -5.22 0.50
N PRO A 139 16.75 -4.92 -0.64
CA PRO A 139 15.90 -5.88 -1.34
C PRO A 139 16.60 -7.18 -1.75
N LYS A 140 17.89 -7.12 -2.11
CA LYS A 140 18.69 -8.30 -2.42
C LYS A 140 18.87 -9.24 -1.22
N GLU A 141 19.11 -8.68 -0.04
CA GLU A 141 19.24 -9.47 1.20
C GLU A 141 17.89 -10.05 1.61
N ALA A 142 16.82 -9.25 1.53
CA ALA A 142 15.45 -9.71 1.80
C ALA A 142 15.07 -10.92 0.91
N ALA A 143 15.32 -10.84 -0.40
CA ALA A 143 15.04 -11.95 -1.32
C ALA A 143 15.79 -13.25 -0.94
N LYS A 144 17.04 -13.12 -0.49
CA LYS A 144 17.87 -14.25 -0.07
C LYS A 144 17.34 -14.88 1.23
N GLU A 145 17.01 -14.05 2.23
CA GLU A 145 16.48 -14.49 3.52
C GLU A 145 15.12 -15.19 3.38
N MET A 146 14.30 -14.71 2.44
CA MET A 146 13.03 -15.34 2.07
C MET A 146 13.19 -16.66 1.29
N GLY A 147 14.40 -17.02 0.87
CA GLY A 147 14.64 -18.21 0.04
C GLY A 147 13.99 -18.12 -1.35
N LEU A 148 13.84 -16.92 -1.90
CA LEU A 148 13.29 -16.75 -3.24
C LEU A 148 14.25 -17.35 -4.29
N ARG A 149 13.67 -17.97 -5.32
CA ARG A 149 14.45 -18.52 -6.43
C ARG A 149 15.08 -17.35 -7.22
N PRO A 150 16.39 -17.38 -7.50
CA PRO A 150 17.01 -16.34 -8.31
C PRO A 150 16.37 -16.26 -9.71
N GLY A 151 15.92 -15.07 -10.09
CA GLY A 151 15.57 -14.72 -11.47
C GLY A 151 16.75 -14.10 -12.22
N LYS A 152 16.50 -13.58 -13.44
CA LYS A 152 17.52 -12.81 -14.19
C LYS A 152 17.91 -11.52 -13.47
N ASP A 153 16.97 -10.92 -12.77
CA ASP A 153 17.17 -9.75 -11.92
C ASP A 153 16.28 -9.80 -10.66
N LEU A 154 16.35 -8.77 -9.82
CA LEU A 154 15.53 -8.69 -8.61
C LEU A 154 14.02 -8.57 -8.92
N SER A 155 13.64 -7.97 -10.04
CA SER A 155 12.22 -7.88 -10.44
C SER A 155 11.66 -9.28 -10.62
N GLU A 156 12.34 -10.11 -11.41
CA GLU A 156 11.90 -11.50 -11.65
C GLU A 156 11.99 -12.34 -10.36
N THR A 157 13.02 -12.14 -9.54
CA THR A 157 13.19 -12.83 -8.25
C THR A 157 12.00 -12.60 -7.31
N PHE A 158 11.45 -11.39 -7.30
CA PHE A 158 10.26 -11.02 -6.52
C PHE A 158 8.93 -11.34 -7.23
N GLY A 159 8.96 -11.91 -8.44
CA GLY A 159 7.77 -12.33 -9.17
C GLY A 159 7.10 -11.25 -10.02
N PHE A 160 7.71 -10.08 -10.20
CA PHE A 160 7.20 -9.05 -11.11
C PHE A 160 7.23 -9.55 -12.56
N LYS A 161 6.17 -9.28 -13.34
CA LYS A 161 6.09 -9.68 -14.75
C LYS A 161 6.82 -8.72 -15.68
N ARG A 162 6.99 -7.47 -15.24
CA ARG A 162 7.76 -6.44 -15.91
C ARG A 162 8.95 -6.02 -15.04
N LYS A 163 9.99 -5.48 -15.68
CA LYS A 163 11.11 -4.89 -14.95
C LYS A 163 10.61 -3.71 -14.11
N VAL A 164 11.01 -3.66 -12.85
CA VAL A 164 10.70 -2.57 -11.92
C VAL A 164 11.97 -2.01 -11.31
N HIS A 165 11.86 -0.83 -10.72
CA HIS A 165 12.98 -0.08 -10.17
C HIS A 165 12.89 0.07 -8.65
N ALA A 166 13.74 0.96 -8.10
CA ALA A 166 13.99 1.10 -6.67
C ALA A 166 12.71 1.21 -5.82
N ARG A 167 11.73 2.02 -6.23
CA ARG A 167 10.45 2.20 -5.51
C ARG A 167 9.75 0.87 -5.19
N HIS A 168 9.57 0.03 -6.22
CA HIS A 168 8.91 -1.27 -6.12
C HIS A 168 9.74 -2.28 -5.32
N LEU A 169 11.04 -2.33 -5.55
CA LEU A 169 11.95 -3.24 -4.85
C LEU A 169 12.07 -2.90 -3.37
N THR A 170 12.15 -1.60 -3.04
CA THR A 170 12.11 -1.09 -1.66
C THR A 170 10.78 -1.44 -1.00
N ALA A 171 9.66 -1.24 -1.68
CA ALA A 171 8.34 -1.51 -1.11
C ALA A 171 8.06 -2.99 -0.82
N ILE A 172 8.40 -3.89 -1.74
CA ILE A 172 8.22 -5.33 -1.49
C ILE A 172 9.17 -5.80 -0.38
N ALA A 173 10.41 -5.32 -0.35
CA ALA A 173 11.33 -5.61 0.75
C ALA A 173 10.84 -5.03 2.08
N ALA A 174 10.25 -3.83 2.08
CA ALA A 174 9.64 -3.21 3.26
C ALA A 174 8.51 -4.07 3.80
N SER A 175 7.66 -4.64 2.95
CA SER A 175 6.59 -5.55 3.38
C SER A 175 7.09 -6.84 4.05
N TYR A 176 8.36 -7.21 3.83
CA TYR A 176 9.02 -8.33 4.50
C TYR A 176 9.73 -7.91 5.79
N ARG A 177 10.50 -6.81 5.74
CA ARG A 177 11.29 -6.30 6.87
C ARG A 177 10.42 -5.72 7.98
N LEU A 178 9.34 -5.04 7.60
CA LEU A 178 8.39 -4.42 8.50
C LEU A 178 7.21 -5.38 8.69
N GLU A 179 7.35 -6.29 9.65
CA GLU A 179 6.38 -7.36 9.88
C GLU A 179 4.96 -6.82 10.13
N ASN A 180 3.97 -7.54 9.60
CA ASN A 180 2.55 -7.17 9.72
C ASN A 180 2.18 -5.83 9.06
N THR A 181 2.89 -5.45 7.99
CA THR A 181 2.52 -4.30 7.16
C THR A 181 1.90 -4.73 5.84
N VAL A 182 1.11 -3.81 5.26
CA VAL A 182 0.77 -3.83 3.84
C VAL A 182 1.44 -2.64 3.19
N VAL A 183 2.22 -2.87 2.14
CA VAL A 183 2.89 -1.79 1.42
C VAL A 183 2.25 -1.62 0.06
N TYR A 184 1.69 -0.43 -0.19
CA TYR A 184 1.12 -0.06 -1.47
C TYR A 184 2.13 0.71 -2.31
N VAL A 185 2.12 0.47 -3.62
CA VAL A 185 2.88 1.27 -4.58
C VAL A 185 2.01 1.67 -5.75
N VAL A 186 2.03 2.97 -6.04
CA VAL A 186 1.64 3.51 -7.34
C VAL A 186 2.91 3.73 -8.16
N SER A 187 2.92 3.17 -9.36
CA SER A 187 4.00 3.28 -10.33
C SER A 187 3.88 4.59 -11.10
N GLU A 188 4.97 5.35 -11.17
CA GLU A 188 5.04 6.60 -11.92
C GLU A 188 5.08 6.34 -13.42
N GLU A 189 5.68 5.21 -13.80
CA GLU A 189 5.96 4.85 -15.18
C GLU A 189 4.70 4.45 -15.96
N ASP A 190 3.70 3.89 -15.27
CA ASP A 190 2.51 3.29 -15.92
C ASP A 190 1.21 3.38 -15.11
N GLY A 191 1.22 4.06 -13.95
CA GLY A 191 0.05 4.21 -13.07
C GLY A 191 -0.42 2.91 -12.43
N SER A 192 0.34 1.81 -12.54
CA SER A 192 -0.07 0.54 -11.95
C SER A 192 -0.05 0.60 -10.42
N LEU A 193 -1.04 -0.04 -9.80
CA LEU A 193 -1.18 -0.15 -8.36
C LEU A 193 -0.85 -1.57 -7.93
N ARG A 194 0.06 -1.70 -6.97
CA ARG A 194 0.42 -2.96 -6.33
C ARG A 194 0.29 -2.86 -4.83
N ALA A 195 0.00 -3.99 -4.19
CA ALA A 195 0.10 -4.14 -2.74
C ALA A 195 0.98 -5.36 -2.42
N PHE A 196 1.79 -5.22 -1.38
CA PHE A 196 2.75 -6.22 -0.93
C PHE A 196 2.53 -6.58 0.54
N GLU A 197 2.66 -7.86 0.86
CA GLU A 197 2.70 -8.36 2.24
C GLU A 197 3.73 -9.49 2.35
N ASN A 198 4.52 -9.48 3.41
CA ASN A 198 5.54 -10.50 3.71
C ASN A 198 6.47 -10.79 2.50
N GLY A 199 6.83 -9.73 1.77
CA GLY A 199 7.70 -9.80 0.59
C GLY A 199 7.06 -10.39 -0.66
N ARG A 200 5.73 -10.47 -0.73
CA ARG A 200 5.00 -11.02 -1.88
C ARG A 200 4.01 -10.00 -2.45
N ILE A 201 3.83 -10.05 -3.76
CA ILE A 201 2.72 -9.37 -4.44
C ILE A 201 1.43 -10.06 -4.05
N ILE A 202 0.49 -9.31 -3.47
CA ILE A 202 -0.83 -9.84 -3.09
C ILE A 202 -1.94 -9.31 -4.00
N VAL A 203 -1.74 -8.10 -4.54
CA VAL A 203 -2.64 -7.44 -5.48
C VAL A 203 -1.79 -6.69 -6.48
N SER A 204 -2.13 -6.79 -7.76
CA SER A 204 -1.55 -6.00 -8.83
C SER A 204 -2.63 -5.65 -9.86
N THR A 205 -2.59 -4.43 -10.39
CA THR A 205 -3.38 -4.06 -11.58
C THR A 205 -2.69 -4.48 -12.88
N VAL A 206 -1.54 -5.15 -12.79
CA VAL A 206 -0.82 -5.71 -13.93
C VAL A 206 -1.28 -7.14 -14.16
N TYR A 207 -1.73 -7.43 -15.36
CA TYR A 207 -2.22 -8.75 -15.71
C TYR A 207 -1.13 -9.83 -15.55
N GLY A 208 -1.45 -10.88 -14.79
CA GLY A 208 -0.59 -12.04 -14.58
C GLY A 208 0.40 -11.91 -13.41
N GLU A 209 0.37 -10.79 -12.67
CA GLU A 209 1.03 -10.64 -11.35
C GLU A 209 0.11 -11.04 -10.19
#